data_AF-A0A6G6CDR8-F1
#
_entry.id   AF-A0A6G6CDR8-F1
#
_cell.length_a   1.000
_cell.length_b   1.000
_cell.length_c   1.000
_cell.angle_alpha   90.00
_cell.angle_beta   90.00
_cell.angle_gamma   90.00
#
_symmetry.space_group_name_H-M   'P 1'
#
loop_
_entity.id
_entity.type
_entity.pdbx_description
1 polymer ?
#
loop_
_entity_poly.entity_id
_entity_poly.type
_entity_poly.pdbx_seq_one_letter_code
_entity_poly.pdbx_strand_id
1 'polypeptide(L)'
;LYFNPKRYDLAKVGRYKVNKKLGADEPLDAGVLTTDDIIATIKYLVKLHAGETETVGENGNQIVVETDDIDHFGNRRLRNVGELIQNQVRTGLARMERVVRERMTTQDVEAITPQTLINIRPVVASIKEFFGTSQLSQFMDQNNPLSGLTHKRRLSALGPGGLSRERAGFEVRDVHPSHYGRMCPIETPEGPNIGLIGSLASYGRVNAFGFVETPYR
;
A
#
# COMPACT_ATOMS: atom_id res chain seq x y z
N LEU A 1 -1.84 -18.97 -10.54
CA LEU A 1 -2.21 -17.54 -10.39
C LEU A 1 -1.10 -16.76 -9.69
N TYR A 2 -0.65 -17.21 -8.51
CA TYR A 2 0.25 -16.49 -7.61
C TYR A 2 1.75 -16.51 -7.98
N PHE A 3 2.15 -17.43 -8.86
CA PHE A 3 3.55 -17.62 -9.26
C PHE A 3 4.00 -16.75 -10.46
N ASN A 4 3.09 -15.95 -11.05
CA ASN A 4 3.40 -15.17 -12.24
C ASN A 4 3.72 -13.71 -11.85
N PRO A 5 4.98 -13.24 -12.02
CA PRO A 5 5.40 -11.90 -11.60
C PRO A 5 4.73 -10.77 -12.40
N LYS A 6 4.15 -11.05 -13.56
CA LYS A 6 3.37 -10.05 -14.32
C LYS A 6 1.98 -9.81 -13.75
N ARG A 7 1.44 -10.76 -12.99
CA ARG A 7 0.06 -10.72 -12.46
C ARG A 7 0.00 -10.57 -10.95
N TYR A 8 1.06 -10.96 -10.25
CA TYR A 8 1.10 -10.98 -8.80
C TYR A 8 2.45 -10.44 -8.29
N ASP A 9 2.38 -9.51 -7.34
CA ASP A 9 3.54 -8.85 -6.74
C ASP A 9 3.18 -8.48 -5.30
N LEU A 10 3.85 -9.10 -4.32
CA LEU A 10 3.77 -8.77 -2.90
C LEU A 10 4.39 -7.39 -2.59
N ALA A 11 5.23 -6.89 -3.50
CA ALA A 11 6.19 -5.83 -3.26
C ALA A 11 7.13 -6.16 -2.07
N LYS A 12 8.15 -5.31 -1.90
CA LYS A 12 9.13 -5.48 -0.81
C LYS A 12 8.47 -5.50 0.57
N VAL A 13 7.39 -4.73 0.75
CA VAL A 13 6.66 -4.61 2.02
C VAL A 13 5.88 -5.89 2.32
N GLY A 14 5.19 -6.47 1.33
CA GLY A 14 4.43 -7.70 1.53
C GLY A 14 5.35 -8.86 1.86
N ARG A 15 6.47 -8.98 1.13
CA ARG A 15 7.50 -9.99 1.42
C ARG A 15 8.09 -9.84 2.82
N TYR A 16 8.45 -8.61 3.22
CA TYR A 16 8.90 -8.32 4.59
C TYR A 16 7.89 -8.78 5.65
N LYS A 17 6.60 -8.53 5.44
CA LYS A 17 5.52 -8.92 6.35
C LYS A 17 5.33 -10.43 6.43
N VAL A 18 5.32 -11.13 5.30
CA VAL A 18 5.21 -12.59 5.22
C VAL A 18 6.39 -13.23 5.95
N ASN A 19 7.61 -12.80 5.64
CA ASN A 19 8.81 -13.33 6.29
C ASN A 19 8.78 -13.12 7.80
N LYS A 20 8.38 -11.93 8.26
CA LYS A 20 8.27 -11.64 9.70
C LYS A 20 7.19 -12.47 10.40
N LYS A 21 6.05 -12.71 9.74
CA LYS A 21 4.91 -13.43 10.34
C LYS A 21 5.09 -14.94 10.33
N LEU A 22 5.70 -15.49 9.27
CA LEU A 22 5.90 -16.94 9.08
C LEU A 22 7.31 -17.40 9.44
N GLY A 23 8.22 -16.48 9.74
CA GLY A 23 9.64 -16.74 10.01
C GLY A 23 10.39 -17.36 8.83
N ALA A 24 10.06 -16.92 7.60
CA ALA A 24 10.76 -17.29 6.38
C ALA A 24 11.95 -16.33 6.11
N ASP A 25 12.98 -16.81 5.40
CA ASP A 25 14.19 -16.01 5.04
C ASP A 25 14.28 -15.63 3.56
N GLU A 26 13.16 -15.53 2.86
CA GLU A 26 13.19 -15.23 1.44
C GLU A 26 13.70 -13.79 1.17
N PRO A 27 14.47 -13.54 0.11
CA PRO A 27 14.93 -12.20 -0.22
C PRO A 27 13.76 -11.21 -0.38
N LEU A 28 13.94 -9.95 0.06
CA LEU A 28 12.89 -8.92 -0.04
C LEU A 28 12.45 -8.62 -1.49
N ASP A 29 13.28 -8.98 -2.47
CA ASP A 29 12.99 -8.81 -3.89
C ASP A 29 12.18 -9.98 -4.49
N ALA A 30 11.92 -11.04 -3.71
CA ALA A 30 11.04 -12.14 -4.08
C ALA A 30 9.57 -11.68 -4.04
N GLY A 31 9.10 -11.08 -5.13
CA GLY A 31 7.75 -10.50 -5.23
C GLY A 31 6.61 -11.52 -5.42
N VAL A 32 6.90 -12.77 -5.79
CA VAL A 32 5.88 -13.82 -5.98
C VAL A 32 5.80 -14.74 -4.78
N LEU A 33 4.64 -15.33 -4.51
CA LEU A 33 4.50 -16.36 -3.46
C LEU A 33 5.21 -17.64 -3.87
N THR A 34 5.84 -18.31 -2.90
CA THR A 34 6.42 -19.65 -3.05
C THR A 34 5.45 -20.71 -2.54
N THR A 35 5.70 -21.98 -2.89
CA THR A 35 4.94 -23.10 -2.33
C THR A 35 5.17 -23.19 -0.82
N ASP A 36 6.37 -22.89 -0.36
CA ASP A 36 6.76 -22.93 1.05
C ASP A 36 6.01 -21.85 1.85
N ASP A 37 5.84 -20.64 1.31
CA ASP A 37 4.99 -19.60 1.91
C ASP A 37 3.56 -20.11 2.18
N ILE A 38 2.99 -20.85 1.22
CA ILE A 38 1.63 -21.37 1.31
C ILE A 38 1.55 -22.47 2.38
N ILE A 39 2.51 -23.39 2.39
CA ILE A 39 2.58 -24.46 3.39
C ILE A 39 2.75 -23.87 4.79
N ALA A 40 3.66 -22.91 4.95
CA ALA A 40 3.89 -22.21 6.22
C ALA A 40 2.63 -21.46 6.70
N THR A 41 1.90 -20.81 5.79
CA THR A 41 0.63 -20.14 6.11
C THR A 41 -0.42 -21.13 6.62
N ILE A 42 -0.57 -22.28 5.96
CA ILE A 42 -1.53 -23.32 6.39
C ILE A 42 -1.14 -23.88 7.76
N LYS A 43 0.15 -24.18 7.98
CA LYS A 43 0.65 -24.63 9.29
C LYS A 43 0.35 -23.60 10.38
N TYR A 44 0.60 -22.31 10.11
CA TYR A 44 0.30 -21.23 11.05
C TYR A 44 -1.20 -21.19 11.41
N LEU A 45 -2.09 -21.32 10.41
CA LEU A 45 -3.54 -21.32 10.64
C LEU A 45 -4.02 -22.53 11.46
N VAL A 46 -3.48 -23.72 11.19
CA VAL A 46 -3.82 -24.94 11.96
C VAL A 46 -3.41 -24.79 13.42
N LYS A 47 -2.21 -24.26 13.68
CA LYS A 47 -1.71 -24.01 15.04
C LYS A 47 -2.52 -22.96 15.77
N LEU A 48 -2.88 -21.88 15.09
CA LEU A 48 -3.76 -20.85 15.64
C LEU A 48 -5.12 -21.44 16.02
N HIS A 49 -5.68 -22.34 15.19
CA HIS A 49 -6.92 -23.03 15.50
C HIS A 49 -6.78 -24.01 16.67
N ALA A 50 -5.63 -24.67 16.81
CA ALA A 50 -5.32 -25.54 17.94
C ALA A 50 -5.08 -24.80 19.27
N GLY A 51 -4.96 -23.45 19.23
CA GLY A 51 -4.66 -22.64 20.41
C GLY A 51 -3.18 -22.67 20.82
N GLU A 52 -2.29 -23.13 19.94
CA GLU A 52 -0.84 -23.04 20.17
C GLU A 52 -0.40 -21.58 20.09
N THR A 53 0.40 -21.12 21.05
CA THR A 53 0.90 -19.74 21.12
C THR A 53 2.27 -19.56 20.47
N GLU A 54 2.94 -20.66 20.14
CA GLU A 54 4.31 -20.64 19.63
C GLU A 54 4.49 -21.62 18.48
N THR A 55 5.25 -21.21 17.47
CA THR A 55 5.70 -22.09 16.40
C THR A 55 7.15 -21.81 16.05
N VAL A 56 7.83 -22.83 15.52
CA VAL A 56 9.18 -22.68 15.00
C VAL A 56 9.07 -22.39 13.49
N GLY A 57 9.67 -21.29 13.05
CA GLY A 57 9.81 -20.97 11.64
C GLY A 57 10.85 -21.85 10.96
N GLU A 58 10.94 -21.77 9.63
CA GLU A 58 11.90 -22.56 8.85
C GLU A 58 13.35 -22.28 9.26
N ASN A 59 13.62 -21.07 9.78
CA ASN A 59 14.93 -20.63 10.23
C ASN A 59 15.29 -21.07 11.66
N GLY A 60 14.42 -21.86 12.32
CA GLY A 60 14.58 -22.20 13.74
C GLY A 60 14.16 -21.09 14.71
N ASN A 61 13.70 -19.95 14.22
CA ASN A 61 13.23 -18.83 15.05
C ASN A 61 11.87 -19.16 15.67
N GLN A 62 11.71 -18.80 16.95
CA GLN A 62 10.43 -18.89 17.64
C GLN A 62 9.52 -17.74 17.19
N ILE A 63 8.31 -18.09 16.76
CA ILE A 63 7.28 -17.18 16.26
C ILE A 63 6.09 -17.27 17.20
N VAL A 64 5.60 -16.11 17.64
CA VAL A 64 4.36 -16.02 18.41
C VAL A 64 3.17 -16.20 17.47
N VAL A 65 2.32 -17.17 17.78
CA VAL A 65 1.08 -17.44 17.06
C VAL A 65 -0.06 -16.76 17.81
N GLU A 66 -0.52 -15.65 17.25
CA GLU A 66 -1.65 -14.88 17.77
C GLU A 66 -2.51 -14.35 16.62
N THR A 67 -3.74 -13.97 16.97
CA THR A 67 -4.66 -13.27 16.06
C THR A 67 -4.14 -11.86 15.80
N ASP A 68 -4.13 -11.45 14.54
CA ASP A 68 -3.70 -10.10 14.17
C ASP A 68 -4.77 -9.06 14.45
N ASP A 69 -4.35 -7.95 15.05
CA ASP A 69 -5.15 -6.73 15.15
C ASP A 69 -5.08 -5.93 13.83
N ILE A 70 -6.23 -5.76 13.20
CA ILE A 70 -6.37 -5.05 11.91
C ILE A 70 -6.18 -3.53 12.03
N ASP A 71 -6.39 -2.97 13.23
CA ASP A 71 -6.36 -1.53 13.49
C ASP A 71 -4.99 -1.04 13.95
N HIS A 72 -4.14 -1.96 14.40
CA HIS A 72 -2.77 -1.65 14.73
C HIS A 72 -2.03 -1.01 13.53
N PHE A 73 -1.41 0.16 13.75
CA PHE A 73 -0.57 0.86 12.75
C PHE A 73 0.63 0.07 12.23
N GLY A 74 0.97 -1.06 12.85
CA GLY A 74 1.92 -2.00 12.29
C GLY A 74 1.36 -2.71 11.06
N ASN A 75 0.04 -2.85 10.94
CA ASN A 75 -0.66 -3.51 9.85
C ASN A 75 -1.33 -2.51 8.88
N ARG A 76 -1.40 -1.24 9.26
CA ARG A 76 -1.87 -0.14 8.39
C ARG A 76 -0.68 0.65 7.83
N ARG A 77 -0.62 0.75 6.51
CA ARG A 77 0.46 1.43 5.78
C ARG A 77 -0.04 2.68 5.07
N LEU A 78 0.73 3.75 5.12
CA LEU A 78 0.50 4.95 4.33
C LEU A 78 1.04 4.78 2.91
N ARG A 79 0.22 5.16 1.93
CA ARG A 79 0.62 5.30 0.54
C ARG A 79 0.90 6.77 0.26
N ASN A 80 2.15 7.08 -0.07
CA ASN A 80 2.54 8.43 -0.44
C ASN A 80 2.14 8.74 -1.88
N VAL A 81 2.07 10.02 -2.22
CA VAL A 81 1.75 10.50 -3.58
C VAL A 81 2.65 9.86 -4.65
N GLY A 82 3.95 9.71 -4.35
CA GLY A 82 4.90 9.10 -5.28
C GLY A 82 4.55 7.66 -5.66
N GLU A 83 4.11 6.85 -4.70
CA GLU A 83 3.71 5.45 -4.96
C GLU A 83 2.40 5.38 -5.76
N LEU A 84 1.43 6.24 -5.42
CA LEU A 84 0.16 6.31 -6.16
C LEU A 84 0.40 6.68 -7.63
N ILE A 85 1.25 7.68 -7.88
CA ILE A 85 1.64 8.07 -9.23
C ILE A 85 2.43 6.95 -9.92
N GLN A 86 3.36 6.30 -9.23
CA GLN A 86 4.14 5.18 -9.77
C GLN A 86 3.21 4.05 -10.27
N ASN A 87 2.15 3.72 -9.52
CA ASN A 87 1.18 2.71 -9.93
C ASN A 87 0.40 3.12 -11.19
N GLN A 88 0.06 4.41 -11.33
CA GLN A 88 -0.62 4.91 -12.52
C GLN A 88 0.29 4.94 -13.73
N VAL A 89 1.56 5.33 -13.55
CA VAL A 89 2.57 5.28 -14.60
C VAL A 89 2.84 3.83 -15.02
N ARG A 90 2.96 2.89 -14.08
CA ARG A 90 3.10 1.45 -14.36
C ARG A 90 1.96 0.94 -15.23
N THR A 91 0.72 1.31 -14.90
CA THR A 91 -0.47 0.94 -15.69
C THR A 91 -0.45 1.57 -17.09
N GLY A 92 -0.04 2.84 -17.20
CA GLY A 92 0.13 3.52 -18.49
C GLY A 92 1.21 2.88 -19.37
N LEU A 93 2.33 2.46 -18.77
CA LEU A 93 3.41 1.75 -19.45
C LEU A 93 2.98 0.35 -19.91
N ALA A 94 2.22 -0.39 -19.10
CA ALA A 94 1.69 -1.69 -19.52
C ALA A 94 0.76 -1.58 -20.75
N ARG A 95 -0.05 -0.51 -20.82
CA ARG A 95 -0.86 -0.21 -22.01
C ARG A 95 0.01 0.14 -23.22
N MET A 96 1.06 0.95 -23.00
CA MET A 96 2.02 1.30 -24.05
C MET A 96 2.76 0.07 -24.59
N GLU A 97 3.21 -0.85 -23.71
CA GLU A 97 3.87 -2.11 -24.09
C GLU A 97 2.98 -2.92 -25.03
N ARG A 98 1.69 -3.03 -24.72
CA ARG A 98 0.72 -3.73 -25.56
C ARG A 98 0.62 -3.10 -26.96
N VAL A 99 0.49 -1.78 -27.04
CA VAL A 99 0.40 -1.06 -28.33
C VAL A 99 1.68 -1.22 -29.14
N VAL A 100 2.85 -1.17 -28.50
CA VAL A 100 4.14 -1.40 -29.15
C VAL A 100 4.22 -2.81 -29.72
N ARG A 101 3.83 -3.83 -28.94
CA ARG A 101 3.82 -5.24 -29.37
C ARG A 101 2.87 -5.48 -30.55
N GLU A 102 1.68 -4.86 -30.53
CA GLU A 102 0.71 -4.92 -31.63
C GLU A 102 1.25 -4.25 -32.91
N ARG A 103 1.92 -3.09 -32.80
CA ARG A 103 2.54 -2.40 -33.94
C ARG A 103 3.72 -3.16 -34.53
N MET A 104 4.57 -3.76 -33.68
CA MET A 104 5.68 -4.60 -34.13
C MET A 104 5.23 -5.83 -34.93
N THR A 105 3.99 -6.29 -34.73
CA THR A 105 3.46 -7.45 -35.46
C THR A 105 2.81 -7.06 -36.80
N THR A 106 2.36 -5.81 -36.93
CA THR A 106 1.56 -5.35 -38.08
C THR A 106 2.33 -4.47 -39.07
N GLN A 107 3.45 -3.86 -38.66
CA GLN A 107 4.25 -2.96 -39.51
C GLN A 107 5.42 -3.68 -40.19
N ASP A 108 5.76 -3.23 -41.40
CA ASP A 108 6.92 -3.72 -42.16
C ASP A 108 8.24 -3.36 -41.47
N VAL A 109 9.14 -4.34 -41.41
CA VAL A 109 10.41 -4.27 -40.65
C VAL A 109 11.28 -3.09 -41.06
N GLU A 110 11.30 -2.72 -42.34
CA GLU A 110 12.11 -1.61 -42.87
C GLU A 110 11.60 -0.22 -42.45
N ALA A 111 10.32 -0.09 -42.10
CA ALA A 111 9.71 1.17 -41.68
C ALA A 111 9.68 1.36 -40.14
N ILE A 112 10.13 0.36 -39.38
CA ILE A 112 10.09 0.40 -37.91
C ILE A 112 11.20 1.31 -37.38
N THR A 113 10.81 2.38 -36.69
CA THR A 113 11.73 3.21 -35.90
C THR A 113 11.20 3.32 -34.46
N PRO A 114 12.06 3.54 -33.44
CA PRO A 114 11.60 3.70 -32.07
C PRO A 114 10.56 4.82 -31.89
N GLN A 115 10.67 5.89 -32.69
CA GLN A 115 9.72 7.02 -32.66
C GLN A 115 8.32 6.63 -33.15
N THR A 116 8.22 5.76 -34.17
CA THR A 116 6.91 5.33 -34.70
C THR A 116 6.21 4.32 -33.77
N LEU A 117 6.98 3.59 -32.97
CA LEU A 117 6.44 2.63 -32.00
C LEU A 117 5.96 3.29 -30.71
N ILE A 118 6.70 4.28 -30.19
CA ILE A 118 6.41 4.88 -28.88
C ILE A 118 5.29 5.91 -28.98
N ASN A 119 4.16 5.62 -28.33
CA ASN A 119 3.06 6.57 -28.16
C ASN A 119 2.90 6.93 -26.68
N ILE A 120 3.15 8.20 -26.33
CA ILE A 120 3.08 8.69 -24.94
C ILE A 120 1.66 8.94 -24.43
N ARG A 121 0.65 8.98 -25.31
CA ARG A 121 -0.74 9.33 -24.95
C ARG A 121 -1.31 8.46 -23.82
N PRO A 122 -1.12 7.13 -23.77
CA PRO A 122 -1.63 6.30 -22.69
C PRO A 122 -1.06 6.67 -21.31
N VAL A 123 0.23 7.01 -21.24
CA VAL A 123 0.89 7.40 -19.98
C VAL A 123 0.39 8.77 -19.52
N VAL A 124 0.33 9.74 -20.43
CA VAL A 124 -0.18 11.09 -20.12
C VAL A 124 -1.65 11.04 -19.68
N ALA A 125 -2.46 10.20 -20.32
CA ALA A 125 -3.86 10.01 -19.95
C ALA A 125 -4.00 9.46 -18.53
N SER A 126 -3.25 8.42 -18.17
CA SER A 126 -3.28 7.85 -16.80
C SER A 126 -2.85 8.85 -15.72
N ILE A 127 -1.86 9.70 -16.00
CA ILE A 127 -1.45 10.76 -15.06
C ILE A 127 -2.54 11.83 -14.93
N LYS A 128 -3.10 12.30 -16.05
CA LYS A 128 -4.17 13.31 -16.05
C LYS A 128 -5.43 12.81 -15.35
N GLU A 129 -5.80 11.56 -15.58
CA GLU A 129 -6.92 10.91 -14.90
C GLU A 129 -6.71 10.91 -13.38
N PHE A 130 -5.52 10.50 -12.92
CA PHE A 130 -5.21 10.53 -11.49
C PHE A 130 -5.36 11.92 -10.86
N PHE A 131 -4.78 12.97 -11.44
CA PHE A 131 -4.89 14.31 -10.87
C PHE A 131 -6.26 14.96 -11.06
N GLY A 132 -7.00 14.57 -12.10
CA GLY A 132 -8.31 15.15 -12.42
C GLY A 132 -9.48 14.54 -11.65
N THR A 133 -9.48 13.23 -11.39
CA THR A 133 -10.64 12.52 -10.85
C THR A 133 -10.41 11.82 -9.51
N SER A 134 -9.15 11.69 -9.06
CA SER A 134 -8.86 11.02 -7.79
C SER A 134 -9.43 11.79 -6.61
N GLN A 135 -10.10 11.08 -5.69
CA GLN A 135 -10.57 11.63 -4.42
C GLN A 135 -9.44 12.19 -3.53
N LEU A 136 -8.20 11.75 -3.77
CA LEU A 136 -7.01 12.20 -3.05
C LEU A 136 -6.38 13.47 -3.68
N SER A 137 -6.76 13.81 -4.92
CA SER A 137 -6.35 15.03 -5.60
C SER A 137 -7.39 16.13 -5.34
N GLN A 138 -7.20 16.89 -4.26
CA GLN A 138 -8.16 17.89 -3.79
C GLN A 138 -7.62 19.31 -3.97
N PHE A 139 -8.53 20.28 -4.05
CA PHE A 139 -8.14 21.69 -3.96
C PHE A 139 -7.51 21.95 -2.59
N MET A 140 -6.34 22.59 -2.59
CA MET A 140 -5.64 22.92 -1.36
C MET A 140 -6.48 23.88 -0.53
N ASP A 141 -6.50 23.67 0.78
CA ASP A 141 -7.16 24.60 1.71
C ASP A 141 -6.23 25.78 1.94
N GLN A 142 -6.69 26.97 1.58
CA GLN A 142 -5.90 28.20 1.56
C GLN A 142 -6.49 29.30 2.44
N ASN A 143 -7.39 28.95 3.36
CA ASN A 143 -7.99 29.94 4.25
C ASN A 143 -6.95 30.64 5.14
N ASN A 144 -5.92 29.91 5.58
CA ASN A 144 -4.79 30.44 6.32
C ASN A 144 -3.57 29.48 6.19
N PRO A 145 -2.35 29.91 6.61
CA PRO A 145 -1.15 29.08 6.51
C PRO A 145 -1.23 27.75 7.27
N LEU A 146 -1.93 27.72 8.42
CA LEU A 146 -2.10 26.52 9.21
C LEU A 146 -2.97 25.49 8.48
N SER A 147 -4.09 25.91 7.89
CA SER A 147 -4.96 25.08 7.05
C SER A 147 -4.17 24.42 5.91
N GLY A 148 -3.32 25.17 5.23
CA GLY A 148 -2.48 24.64 4.16
C GLY A 148 -1.46 23.60 4.64
N LEU A 149 -0.87 23.81 5.84
CA LEU A 149 0.09 22.88 6.44
C LEU A 149 -0.60 21.60 6.94
N THR A 150 -1.73 21.74 7.63
CA THR A 150 -2.55 20.62 8.10
C THR A 150 -3.06 19.79 6.92
N HIS A 151 -3.55 20.41 5.84
CA HIS A 151 -4.06 19.67 4.69
C HIS A 151 -2.95 18.81 4.04
N LYS A 152 -1.72 19.33 3.94
CA LYS A 152 -0.58 18.54 3.41
C LYS A 152 -0.16 17.37 4.31
N ARG A 153 -0.50 17.41 5.60
CA ARG A 153 -0.18 16.37 6.61
C ARG A 153 -1.38 15.47 6.93
N ARG A 154 -2.46 15.59 6.16
CA ARG A 154 -3.69 14.83 6.35
C ARG A 154 -3.52 13.39 5.88
N LEU A 155 -4.03 12.48 6.68
CA LEU A 155 -4.10 11.05 6.44
C LEU A 155 -5.56 10.69 6.12
N SER A 156 -5.78 9.84 5.12
CA SER A 156 -7.11 9.40 4.71
C SER A 156 -7.14 7.88 4.61
N ALA A 157 -8.10 7.26 5.31
CA ALA A 157 -8.45 5.85 5.12
C ALA A 157 -9.35 5.63 3.89
N LEU A 158 -9.89 6.70 3.32
CA LEU A 158 -10.72 6.70 2.11
C LEU A 158 -9.85 6.77 0.84
N GLY A 159 -10.38 6.23 -0.26
CA GLY A 159 -9.76 6.31 -1.58
C GLY A 159 -9.49 4.93 -2.20
N PRO A 160 -8.77 4.88 -3.33
CA PRO A 160 -8.51 3.62 -4.05
C PRO A 160 -7.70 2.64 -3.20
N GLY A 161 -8.31 1.50 -2.88
CA GLY A 161 -7.73 0.46 -2.02
C GLY A 161 -7.83 0.74 -0.52
N GLY A 162 -8.60 1.75 -0.12
CA GLY A 162 -8.97 2.02 1.27
C GLY A 162 -10.39 1.56 1.60
N LEU A 163 -10.95 2.10 2.68
CA LEU A 163 -12.31 1.85 3.12
C LEU A 163 -13.31 2.77 2.39
N SER A 164 -14.54 2.30 2.22
CA SER A 164 -15.67 3.17 1.88
C SER A 164 -16.32 3.67 3.16
N ARG A 165 -16.98 4.83 3.10
CA ARG A 165 -17.67 5.43 4.26
C ARG A 165 -18.73 4.49 4.86
N GLU A 166 -19.43 3.75 4.01
CA GLU A 166 -20.49 2.82 4.39
C GLU A 166 -19.96 1.50 4.97
N ARG A 167 -18.77 1.05 4.54
CA ARG A 167 -18.14 -0.17 5.09
C ARG A 167 -17.32 0.10 6.34
N ALA A 168 -17.03 1.35 6.65
CA ALA A 168 -16.28 1.72 7.84
C ALA A 168 -17.16 1.65 9.09
N GLY A 169 -17.06 0.54 9.80
CA GLY A 169 -17.69 0.31 11.11
C GLY A 169 -17.16 1.23 12.21
N PHE A 170 -17.59 0.96 13.45
CA PHE A 170 -17.18 1.74 14.62
C PHE A 170 -15.71 1.52 14.98
N GLU A 171 -15.26 0.26 15.00
CA GLU A 171 -13.89 -0.15 15.41
C GLU A 171 -12.79 0.59 14.65
N VAL A 172 -12.92 0.70 13.32
CA VAL A 172 -11.92 1.36 12.48
C VAL A 172 -11.83 2.88 12.67
N ARG A 173 -12.82 3.49 13.34
CA ARG A 173 -12.89 4.93 13.63
C ARG A 173 -12.36 5.27 15.02
N ASP A 174 -12.23 4.28 15.90
CA ASP A 174 -11.76 4.48 17.26
C ASP A 174 -10.27 4.81 17.33
N VAL A 175 -9.88 5.40 18.46
CA VAL A 175 -8.48 5.72 18.73
C VAL A 175 -7.78 4.47 19.26
N HIS A 176 -6.88 3.91 18.44
CA HIS A 176 -6.06 2.78 18.84
C HIS A 176 -4.81 3.23 19.62
N PRO A 177 -4.33 2.49 20.65
CA PRO A 177 -3.10 2.82 21.39
C PRO A 177 -1.87 3.02 20.50
N SER A 178 -1.79 2.31 19.37
CA SER A 178 -0.68 2.49 18.41
C SER A 178 -0.66 3.87 17.75
N HIS A 179 -1.72 4.68 17.84
CA HIS A 179 -1.74 6.04 17.30
C HIS A 179 -0.80 6.98 18.05
N TYR A 180 -0.44 6.64 19.29
CA TYR A 180 0.40 7.48 20.14
C TYR A 180 1.70 7.89 19.45
N GLY A 181 1.92 9.21 19.33
CA GLY A 181 3.08 9.79 18.67
C GLY A 181 3.13 9.64 17.14
N ARG A 182 2.16 8.95 16.53
CA ARG A 182 2.09 8.66 15.08
C ARG A 182 0.99 9.44 14.36
N MET A 183 -0.23 9.43 14.90
CA MET A 183 -1.39 10.19 14.39
C MET A 183 -2.00 11.00 15.54
N CYS A 184 -2.49 12.19 15.23
CA CYS A 184 -3.18 13.03 16.21
C CYS A 184 -4.55 12.40 16.55
N PRO A 185 -4.85 12.07 17.82
CA PRO A 185 -6.11 11.42 18.19
C PRO A 185 -7.30 12.40 18.24
N ILE A 186 -7.04 13.71 18.29
CA ILE A 186 -8.07 14.75 18.46
C ILE A 186 -8.40 15.48 17.15
N GLU A 187 -7.48 15.48 16.18
CA GLU A 187 -7.62 16.25 14.95
C GLU A 187 -8.23 15.37 13.85
N THR A 188 -9.56 15.29 13.87
CA THR A 188 -10.40 14.61 12.87
C THR A 188 -11.61 15.50 12.56
N PRO A 189 -12.13 15.53 11.32
CA PRO A 189 -13.40 16.19 11.05
C PRO A 189 -14.53 15.53 11.84
N GLU A 190 -15.47 16.34 12.29
CA GLU A 190 -16.73 15.86 12.85
C GLU A 190 -17.67 15.30 11.76
N GLY A 191 -18.66 14.52 12.18
CA GLY A 191 -19.68 13.97 11.28
C GLY A 191 -19.25 12.68 10.57
N PRO A 192 -19.70 12.42 9.33
CA PRO A 192 -19.55 11.11 8.68
C PRO A 192 -18.11 10.62 8.48
N ASN A 193 -17.14 11.53 8.47
CA ASN A 193 -15.72 11.24 8.23
C ASN A 193 -14.90 11.08 9.52
N ILE A 194 -15.53 11.13 10.70
CA ILE A 194 -14.83 10.97 11.98
C ILE A 194 -14.05 9.65 12.02
N GLY A 195 -12.77 9.73 12.40
CA GLY A 195 -11.86 8.58 12.48
C GLY A 195 -11.33 8.06 11.15
N LEU A 196 -11.90 8.50 10.01
CA LEU A 196 -11.46 8.10 8.66
C LEU A 196 -10.48 9.09 8.04
N ILE A 197 -10.46 10.30 8.57
CA ILE A 197 -9.51 11.35 8.22
C ILE A 197 -8.82 11.79 9.51
N GLY A 198 -7.50 11.77 9.51
CA GLY A 198 -6.71 12.24 10.65
C GLY A 198 -5.55 13.11 10.19
N SER A 199 -4.80 13.64 11.15
CA SER A 199 -3.56 14.39 10.90
C SER A 199 -2.35 13.65 11.45
N LEU A 200 -1.22 13.73 10.74
CA LEU A 200 0.04 13.15 11.20
C LEU A 200 0.54 13.88 12.46
N ALA A 201 0.89 13.12 13.51
CA ALA A 201 1.40 13.69 14.76
C ALA A 201 2.68 14.53 14.55
N SER A 202 2.97 15.48 15.45
CA SER A 202 4.05 16.47 15.29
C SER A 202 5.40 15.87 14.89
N TYR A 203 5.82 14.80 15.57
CA TYR A 203 7.07 14.09 15.30
C TYR A 203 6.89 12.77 14.52
N GLY A 204 5.67 12.47 14.07
CA GLY A 204 5.39 11.29 13.26
C GLY A 204 6.14 11.34 11.94
N ARG A 205 6.83 10.26 11.58
CA ARG A 205 7.59 10.10 10.34
C ARG A 205 7.15 8.84 9.62
N VAL A 206 7.23 8.84 8.29
CA VAL A 206 6.93 7.67 7.47
C VAL A 206 8.25 6.98 7.12
N ASN A 207 8.37 5.69 7.43
CA ASN A 207 9.55 4.91 7.11
C ASN A 207 9.59 4.50 5.63
N ALA A 208 10.69 3.88 5.20
CA ALA A 208 10.86 3.45 3.80
C ALA A 208 9.79 2.44 3.34
N PHE A 209 9.22 1.69 4.28
CA PHE A 209 8.15 0.73 4.01
C PHE A 209 6.75 1.34 4.07
N GLY A 210 6.60 2.64 4.38
CA GLY A 210 5.31 3.33 4.47
C GLY A 210 4.60 3.22 5.83
N PHE A 211 5.23 2.68 6.87
CA PHE A 211 4.68 2.68 8.22
C PHE A 211 5.03 3.97 8.97
N VAL A 212 4.16 4.36 9.90
CA VAL A 212 4.39 5.56 10.72
C VAL A 212 5.20 5.20 11.97
N GLU A 213 6.26 5.95 12.21
CA GLU A 213 7.17 5.81 13.34
C GLU A 213 7.24 7.13 14.11
N THR A 214 7.63 7.03 15.38
CA THR A 214 7.78 8.18 16.27
C THR A 214 9.09 8.04 17.05
N PRO A 215 9.89 9.12 17.20
CA PRO A 215 11.16 9.04 17.90
C PRO A 215 10.97 8.93 19.42
N TYR A 216 11.81 8.12 20.07
CA TYR A 216 11.93 8.00 21.53
C TYR A 216 13.34 8.38 21.99
N ARG A 217 13.52 8.67 23.29
CA ARG A 217 14.81 9.02 23.91
C ARG A 217 15.43 7.82 24.60
#